data_AF-A0A2C9CM70-F1
#
_entry.id   AF-A0A2C9CM70-F1
#
_cell.length_a   1.000
_cell.length_b   1.000
_cell.length_c   1.000
_cell.angle_alpha   90.00
_cell.angle_beta   90.00
_cell.angle_gamma   90.00
#
_symmetry.space_group_name_H-M   'P 1'
#
loop_
_entity.id
_entity.type
_entity.pdbx_description
1 polymer ?
#
loop_
_entity_poly.entity_id
_entity_poly.type
_entity_poly.pdbx_seq_one_letter_code
_entity_poly.pdbx_strand_id
1 'polypeptide(L)'
;MLRLTCPVCGATGEETEFHAGGEAHLKRFGPGSTDEDFRDYLFQRQNPRGVHFERWRHQYGCGKWFHVARCTQTLEVFGSYTAQTSTVPDHIQSAIKARRPDWEPAQ
;
A
#
# COMPACT_ATOMS: atom_id res chain seq x y z
N MET A 1 1.34 -16.32 -8.64
CA MET A 1 2.33 -15.26 -8.37
C MET A 1 1.62 -13.93 -8.58
N LEU A 2 1.80 -12.95 -7.69
CA LEU A 2 1.12 -11.66 -7.79
C LEU A 2 1.69 -10.85 -8.97
N ARG A 3 0.82 -10.20 -9.75
CA ARG A 3 1.24 -9.26 -10.81
C ARG A 3 1.02 -7.83 -10.36
N LEU A 4 2.07 -7.02 -10.41
CA LEU A 4 2.04 -5.61 -9.99
C LEU A 4 2.48 -4.72 -11.14
N THR A 5 1.74 -3.62 -11.35
CA THR A 5 2.13 -2.57 -12.30
C THR A 5 2.81 -1.44 -11.54
N CYS A 6 4.03 -1.07 -11.92
CA CYS A 6 4.72 0.07 -11.32
C CYS A 6 4.17 1.37 -11.92
N PRO A 7 3.56 2.27 -11.13
CA PRO A 7 3.00 3.52 -11.65
C PRO A 7 4.09 4.53 -12.07
N VAL A 8 5.34 4.28 -11.70
CA VAL A 8 6.46 5.20 -11.99
C VAL A 8 7.09 4.91 -13.35
N CYS A 9 7.27 3.64 -13.72
CA CYS A 9 7.86 3.26 -15.01
C CYS A 9 6.91 2.54 -15.96
N GLY A 10 5.67 2.24 -15.54
CA GLY A 10 4.65 1.58 -16.35
C GLY A 10 4.83 0.07 -16.52
N ALA A 11 5.95 -0.51 -16.09
CA ALA A 11 6.20 -1.94 -16.22
C ALA A 11 5.27 -2.76 -15.31
N THR A 12 4.74 -3.86 -15.84
CA THR A 12 4.06 -4.89 -15.06
C THR A 12 4.99 -6.09 -14.90
N GLY A 13 5.23 -6.51 -13.66
CA GLY A 13 6.09 -7.64 -13.34
C GLY A 13 5.42 -8.60 -12.35
N GLU A 14 6.10 -9.70 -12.08
CA GLU A 14 5.73 -10.67 -11.04
C GLU A 14 6.28 -10.23 -9.67
N GLU A 15 5.63 -10.65 -8.58
CA GLU A 15 5.94 -10.24 -7.20
C GLU A 15 7.42 -10.35 -6.83
N THR A 16 8.13 -11.33 -7.39
CA THR A 16 9.56 -11.56 -7.16
C THR A 16 10.46 -10.43 -7.67
N GLU A 17 9.97 -9.56 -8.54
CA GLU A 17 10.67 -8.34 -9.00
C GLU A 17 10.52 -7.16 -8.03
N PHE A 18 9.62 -7.31 -7.05
CA PHE A 18 9.26 -6.27 -6.10
C PHE A 18 9.59 -6.66 -4.67
N HIS A 19 9.70 -5.65 -3.82
CA HIS A 19 9.89 -5.81 -2.38
C HIS A 19 8.69 -5.24 -1.63
N ALA A 20 8.06 -6.05 -0.80
CA ALA A 20 6.96 -5.62 0.07
C ALA A 20 7.49 -4.79 1.25
N GLY A 21 6.87 -3.64 1.51
CA GLY A 21 7.24 -2.70 2.58
C GLY A 21 6.20 -2.55 3.70
N GLY A 22 5.20 -3.44 3.74
CA GLY A 22 4.11 -3.37 4.71
C GLY A 22 3.14 -2.22 4.46
N GLU A 23 2.47 -1.76 5.51
CA GLU A 23 1.43 -0.73 5.46
C GLU A 23 1.86 0.58 4.76
N ALA A 24 0.93 1.17 4.00
CA ALA A 24 1.03 2.49 3.36
C ALA A 24 0.49 3.62 4.26
N HIS A 25 0.71 4.87 3.86
CA HIS A 25 0.16 6.06 4.54
C HIS A 25 0.58 6.25 6.02
N LEU A 26 1.66 5.59 6.44
CA LEU A 26 2.25 5.78 7.76
C LEU A 26 2.91 7.16 7.91
N LYS A 27 2.39 7.96 8.83
CA LYS A 27 3.04 9.20 9.26
C LYS A 27 4.29 8.88 10.07
N ARG A 28 5.40 9.57 9.77
CA ARG A 28 6.66 9.43 10.52
C ARG A 28 6.63 10.24 11.81
N PHE A 29 6.96 9.59 12.92
CA PHE A 29 7.24 10.23 14.21
C PHE A 29 8.72 10.08 14.56
N GLY A 30 9.28 11.03 15.29
CA GLY A 30 10.72 11.17 15.50
C GLY A 30 11.07 12.10 16.65
N PRO A 31 12.27 12.70 16.66
CA PRO A 31 12.66 13.62 17.74
C PRO A 31 11.60 14.71 17.98
N GLY A 32 11.16 14.86 19.24
CA GLY A 32 10.10 15.79 19.65
C GLY A 32 8.67 15.21 19.64
N SER A 33 8.49 13.96 19.24
CA SER A 33 7.23 13.22 19.44
C SER A 33 7.11 12.72 20.89
N THR A 34 5.88 12.39 21.32
CA THR A 34 5.68 11.71 22.61
C THR A 34 6.24 10.28 22.54
N ASP A 35 6.54 9.69 23.71
CA ASP A 35 6.98 8.28 23.78
C ASP A 35 5.94 7.32 23.19
N GLU A 36 4.66 7.62 23.39
CA GLU A 36 3.52 6.86 22.84
C GLU A 36 3.48 6.93 21.32
N ASP A 37 3.51 8.13 20.74
CA ASP A 37 3.52 8.30 19.28
C ASP A 37 4.75 7.63 18.64
N PHE A 38 5.91 7.74 19.29
CA PHE A 38 7.14 7.16 18.77
C PHE A 38 7.12 5.63 18.86
N ARG A 39 6.66 5.06 19.98
CA ARG A 39 6.42 3.62 20.13
C ARG A 39 5.50 3.10 19.03
N ASP A 40 4.38 3.77 18.81
CA ASP A 40 3.38 3.32 17.84
C ASP A 40 3.93 3.42 16.41
N TYR A 41 4.65 4.49 16.08
CA TYR A 41 5.36 4.60 14.82
C TYR A 41 6.40 3.48 14.62
N LEU A 42 7.13 3.06 15.65
CA LEU A 42 8.13 2.01 15.53
C LEU A 42 7.51 0.62 15.37
N PHE A 43 6.44 0.32 16.11
CA PHE A 43 5.99 -1.06 16.31
C PHE A 43 4.55 -1.35 15.86
N GLN A 44 3.66 -0.37 15.82
CA GLN A 44 2.25 -0.59 15.50
C GLN A 44 2.00 -0.46 14.00
N ARG A 45 1.29 -1.44 13.41
CA ARG A 45 0.89 -1.44 12.01
C ARG A 45 -0.53 -1.98 11.87
N GLN A 46 -1.27 -1.46 10.91
CA GLN A 46 -2.52 -2.06 10.49
C GLN A 46 -2.25 -3.43 9.86
N ASN A 47 -3.07 -4.42 10.22
CA ASN A 47 -3.01 -5.77 9.67
C ASN A 47 -4.42 -6.29 9.34
N PRO A 48 -5.13 -5.65 8.39
CA PRO A 48 -6.49 -5.99 8.08
C PRO A 48 -6.58 -7.33 7.33
N ARG A 49 -7.55 -8.15 7.70
CA ARG A 49 -8.02 -9.26 6.87
C ARG A 49 -9.01 -8.72 5.85
N GLY A 50 -8.56 -8.45 4.63
CA GLY A 50 -9.37 -7.78 3.62
C GLY A 50 -8.54 -6.85 2.77
N VAL A 51 -9.13 -5.74 2.35
CA VAL A 51 -8.42 -4.70 1.59
C VAL A 51 -7.36 -4.08 2.49
N HIS A 52 -6.13 -4.01 1.98
CA HIS A 52 -4.98 -3.42 2.64
C HIS A 52 -4.26 -2.50 1.67
N PHE A 53 -3.76 -1.38 2.17
CA PHE A 53 -2.94 -0.44 1.43
C PHE A 53 -1.49 -0.65 1.82
N GLU A 54 -0.68 -1.05 0.86
CA GLU A 54 0.68 -1.54 1.07
C GLU A 54 1.69 -0.69 0.31
N ARG A 55 2.92 -0.63 0.81
CA ARG A 55 4.09 -0.10 0.12
C ARG A 55 4.80 -1.20 -0.62
N TRP A 56 5.21 -0.91 -1.84
CA TRP A 56 6.00 -1.81 -2.68
C TRP A 56 7.14 -1.04 -3.34
N ARG A 57 8.30 -1.67 -3.45
CA ARG A 57 9.45 -1.13 -4.19
C ARG A 57 9.69 -1.98 -5.42
N HIS A 58 9.87 -1.35 -6.58
CA HIS A 58 10.26 -2.06 -7.80
C HIS A 58 11.77 -2.39 -7.75
N GLN A 59 12.12 -3.43 -6.99
CA GLN A 59 13.49 -3.74 -6.58
C GLN A 59 14.41 -4.05 -7.76
N TYR A 60 13.92 -4.82 -8.74
CA TYR A 60 14.69 -5.19 -9.93
C TYR A 60 14.31 -4.37 -11.18
N GLY A 61 13.77 -3.17 -10.96
CA GLY A 61 13.44 -2.22 -12.03
C GLY A 61 13.84 -0.80 -11.67
N CYS A 62 12.89 0.14 -11.63
CA CYS A 62 13.17 1.56 -11.43
C CYS A 62 13.65 1.93 -10.00
N GLY A 63 13.58 0.98 -9.05
CA GLY A 63 14.04 1.17 -7.68
C GLY A 63 13.15 2.06 -6.80
N LYS A 64 12.04 2.59 -7.34
CA LYS A 64 11.14 3.52 -6.64
C LYS A 64 10.10 2.80 -5.80
N TRP A 65 9.65 3.48 -4.76
CA TRP A 65 8.53 3.08 -3.91
C TRP A 65 7.20 3.58 -4.48
N PHE A 66 6.16 2.77 -4.34
CA PHE A 66 4.79 3.07 -4.71
C PHE A 66 3.82 2.34 -3.77
N HIS A 67 2.53 2.60 -3.92
CA HIS A 67 1.48 1.96 -3.14
C HIS A 67 0.66 0.99 -3.97
N VAL A 68 0.12 -0.04 -3.30
CA VAL A 68 -0.77 -1.05 -3.89
C VAL A 68 -1.96 -1.23 -2.98
N ALA A 69 -3.16 -1.28 -3.55
CA ALA A 69 -4.36 -1.74 -2.86
C ALA A 69 -4.58 -3.22 -3.21
N ARG A 70 -4.57 -4.09 -2.20
CA ARG A 70 -4.68 -5.54 -2.39
C ARG A 70 -5.52 -6.17 -1.30
N CYS A 71 -6.23 -7.25 -1.63
CA CYS A 71 -6.83 -8.07 -0.58
C CYS A 71 -5.80 -9.06 -0.01
N THR A 72 -5.57 -8.99 1.31
CA THR A 72 -4.68 -9.92 2.03
C THR A 72 -5.20 -11.34 2.09
N GLN A 73 -6.53 -11.55 1.96
CA GLN A 73 -7.15 -12.87 1.97
C GLN A 73 -7.19 -13.53 0.58
N THR A 74 -7.50 -12.79 -0.48
CA THR A 74 -7.70 -13.35 -1.83
C THR A 74 -6.55 -13.07 -2.78
N LEU A 75 -5.59 -12.23 -2.38
CA LEU A 75 -4.48 -11.74 -3.19
C LEU A 75 -4.90 -10.88 -4.41
N GLU A 76 -6.18 -10.53 -4.54
CA GLU A 76 -6.67 -9.65 -5.59
C GLU A 76 -6.06 -8.25 -5.46
N VAL A 77 -5.48 -7.75 -6.56
CA VAL A 77 -4.91 -6.39 -6.64
C VAL A 77 -5.94 -5.48 -7.30
N PHE A 78 -6.33 -4.42 -6.59
CA PHE A 78 -7.28 -3.42 -7.09
C PHE A 78 -6.59 -2.32 -7.91
N GLY A 79 -5.29 -2.11 -7.67
CA GLY A 79 -4.47 -1.17 -8.43
C GLY A 79 -3.23 -0.73 -7.67
N SER A 80 -2.39 0.02 -8.37
CA SER A 80 -1.21 0.66 -7.82
C SER A 80 -1.21 2.15 -8.10
N TYR A 81 -0.55 2.92 -7.24
CA TYR A 81 -0.53 4.37 -7.31
C TYR A 81 0.74 4.94 -6.69
N THR A 82 1.08 6.18 -7.04
CA THR A 82 2.34 6.80 -6.60
C THR A 82 2.42 6.93 -5.07
N ALA A 83 3.64 6.84 -4.53
CA ALA A 83 3.89 7.11 -3.10
C ALA A 83 3.86 8.63 -2.76
N GLN A 84 3.61 9.50 -3.74
CA GLN A 84 3.51 10.94 -3.56
C GLN A 84 2.09 11.41 -3.18
N THR A 85 1.22 10.50 -2.74
CA THR A 85 -0.15 10.80 -2.29
C THR A 85 -0.28 10.52 -0.81
N SER A 86 -0.88 11.43 -0.05
CA SER A 86 -1.18 11.26 1.37
C SER A 86 -2.47 10.49 1.65
N THR A 87 -3.30 10.27 0.63
CA THR A 87 -4.59 9.58 0.71
C THR A 87 -4.73 8.59 -0.44
N VAL A 88 -5.69 7.67 -0.32
CA VAL A 88 -6.00 6.69 -1.36
C VAL A 88 -6.73 7.38 -2.53
N PRO A 89 -6.24 7.30 -3.77
CA PRO A 89 -6.88 7.95 -4.91
C PRO A 89 -8.28 7.41 -5.23
N ASP A 90 -9.16 8.27 -5.76
CA ASP A 90 -10.57 7.93 -6.05
C ASP A 90 -10.73 6.75 -7.02
N HIS A 91 -9.85 6.63 -8.02
CA HIS A 91 -9.90 5.52 -8.97
C HIS A 91 -9.59 4.17 -8.28
N ILE A 92 -8.74 4.17 -7.26
CA ILE A 92 -8.44 2.98 -6.45
C ILE A 92 -9.64 2.64 -5.56
N GLN A 93 -10.22 3.64 -4.90
CA GLN A 93 -11.43 3.44 -4.08
C GLN A 93 -12.59 2.90 -4.92
N SER A 94 -12.78 3.44 -6.11
CA SER A 94 -13.80 2.99 -7.06
C SER A 94 -13.55 1.55 -7.54
N ALA A 95 -12.29 1.19 -7.84
CA ALA A 95 -11.92 -0.18 -8.20
C ALA A 95 -12.19 -1.18 -7.06
N ILE A 96 -11.95 -0.77 -5.81
CA ILE A 96 -12.28 -1.58 -4.64
C ILE A 96 -13.80 -1.74 -4.52
N LYS A 97 -14.57 -0.64 -4.53
CA LYS A 97 -16.04 -0.68 -4.37
C LYS A 97 -16.74 -1.46 -5.49
N ALA A 98 -16.21 -1.42 -6.71
CA ALA A 98 -16.74 -2.23 -7.82
C ALA A 98 -16.64 -3.74 -7.57
N ARG A 99 -15.65 -4.18 -6.77
CA ARG A 99 -15.43 -5.59 -6.42
C ARG A 99 -15.99 -5.94 -5.03
N ARG A 100 -16.09 -4.94 -4.15
CA ARG A 100 -16.55 -5.03 -2.76
C ARG A 100 -17.47 -3.85 -2.45
N PRO A 101 -18.75 -3.91 -2.83
CA PRO A 101 -19.68 -2.80 -2.66
C PRO A 101 -19.83 -2.34 -1.20
N ASP A 102 -19.71 -3.27 -0.25
CA ASP A 102 -19.83 -3.01 1.19
C ASP A 102 -18.51 -2.54 1.83
N TRP A 103 -17.44 -2.38 1.05
CA TRP A 103 -16.16 -1.90 1.58
C TRP A 103 -16.21 -0.40 1.83
N GLU A 104 -15.85 -0.03 3.05
CA GLU A 104 -15.58 1.36 3.42
C GLU A 104 -14.10 1.52 3.83
N PRO A 105 -13.47 2.66 3.51
CA PRO A 105 -12.12 2.94 3.94
C PRO A 105 -12.06 2.96 5.47
N ALA A 106 -11.06 2.28 6.03
CA ALA A 106 -10.73 2.42 7.44
C ALA A 106 -10.35 3.89 7.71
N GLN A 107 -10.90 4.47 8.78
CA GLN A 107 -10.54 5.81 9.27
C GLN A 107 -9.09 5.87 9.72
#